data_AF-A0A067P4U7-F1
#
_entry.id   AF-A0A067P4U7-F1
#
_cell.length_a   1.000
_cell.length_b   1.000
_cell.length_c   1.000
_cell.angle_alpha   90.00
_cell.angle_beta   90.00
_cell.angle_gamma   90.00
#
_symmetry.space_group_name_H-M   'P 1'
#
loop_
_entity.id
_entity.type
_entity.pdbx_description
1 polymer ?
#
loop_
_entity_poly.entity_id
_entity_poly.type
_entity_poly.pdbx_seq_one_letter_code
_entity_poly.pdbx_strand_id
1 'polypeptide(L)'
;MSFLARNVLRSTLRATRATKSRAYSAAQGSGSFAAEQAAIEHHAAGTTDLWRKISFYGCFPAVAVCVAWVYNAEAEHAAHEEHRKAENGGHLPEVPAFEYMNRRVKPFPWGMNTLFYNPHTNKDMEAEA
;
A
#
# COMPACT_ATOMS: atom_id res chain seq x y z
N MET A 1 -70.75 -39.31 48.64
CA MET A 1 -69.90 -39.32 47.42
C MET A 1 -68.70 -38.42 47.72
N SER A 2 -67.55 -38.89 48.22
CA SER A 2 -66.50 -39.66 47.50
C SER A 2 -66.37 -39.13 46.06
N PHE A 3 -65.27 -38.59 45.56
CA PHE A 3 -63.85 -38.91 45.68
C PHE A 3 -63.08 -37.62 45.31
N LEU A 4 -62.00 -37.17 45.96
CA LEU A 4 -60.62 -37.53 45.62
C LEU A 4 -59.71 -36.66 46.51
N ALA A 5 -59.32 -37.20 47.65
CA ALA A 5 -57.97 -36.96 48.14
C ALA A 5 -57.00 -37.68 47.19
N ARG A 6 -55.74 -37.20 47.15
CA ARG A 6 -54.54 -37.78 46.52
C ARG A 6 -54.20 -37.21 45.14
N ASN A 7 -53.36 -36.19 45.18
CA ASN A 7 -52.14 -36.08 44.37
C ASN A 7 -51.25 -35.05 45.07
N VAL A 8 -50.64 -35.41 46.20
CA VAL A 8 -49.22 -35.84 46.25
C VAL A 8 -48.33 -34.92 45.42
N LEU A 9 -47.79 -33.92 46.13
CA LEU A 9 -46.42 -33.42 46.00
C LEU A 9 -45.57 -34.25 45.03
N ARG A 10 -45.43 -33.78 43.79
CA ARG A 10 -44.26 -34.08 42.97
C ARG A 10 -43.48 -32.79 42.81
N SER A 11 -42.75 -32.42 43.87
CA SER A 11 -41.55 -31.61 43.68
C SER A 11 -40.59 -32.47 42.86
N THR A 12 -40.65 -32.38 41.54
CA THR A 12 -39.52 -32.76 40.73
C THR A 12 -38.43 -31.77 41.10
N LEU A 13 -37.52 -32.19 41.99
CA LEU A 13 -36.19 -31.62 42.10
C LEU A 13 -35.65 -31.59 40.68
N ARG A 14 -35.78 -30.43 40.02
CA ARG A 14 -35.04 -30.15 38.81
C ARG A 14 -33.61 -30.10 39.29
N ALA A 15 -33.00 -31.28 39.34
CA ALA A 15 -31.60 -31.45 39.66
C ALA A 15 -30.90 -30.42 38.79
N THR A 16 -30.43 -29.35 39.42
CA THR A 16 -29.45 -28.47 38.85
C THR A 16 -28.26 -29.37 38.67
N ARG A 17 -28.24 -30.07 37.53
CA ARG A 17 -27.08 -30.79 37.05
C ARG A 17 -26.12 -29.64 36.83
N ALA A 18 -25.36 -29.32 37.87
CA ALA A 18 -24.27 -28.40 37.80
C ALA A 18 -23.40 -28.99 36.70
N THR A 19 -23.56 -28.46 35.49
CA THR A 19 -22.50 -28.44 34.51
C THR A 19 -21.35 -27.86 35.30
N LYS A 20 -20.48 -28.73 35.81
CA LYS A 20 -19.16 -28.35 36.27
C LYS A 20 -18.57 -27.68 35.06
N SER A 21 -18.73 -26.35 34.98
CA SER A 21 -17.97 -25.55 34.05
C SER A 21 -16.55 -25.94 34.39
N ARG A 22 -15.87 -26.56 33.42
CA ARG A 22 -14.44 -26.74 33.52
C ARG A 22 -13.92 -25.31 33.53
N ALA A 23 -13.72 -24.77 34.73
CA ALA A 23 -12.89 -23.60 34.92
C ALA A 23 -11.51 -24.08 34.52
N TYR A 24 -11.18 -23.89 33.24
CA TYR A 24 -9.78 -23.90 32.84
C TYR A 24 -9.12 -22.89 33.75
N SER A 25 -8.17 -23.36 34.57
CA SER A 25 -7.37 -22.51 35.42
C SER A 25 -6.74 -21.43 34.54
N ALA A 26 -7.37 -20.26 34.46
CA ALA A 26 -6.81 -19.07 33.85
C ALA A 26 -5.73 -18.49 34.77
N ALA A 27 -4.87 -19.34 35.33
CA ALA A 27 -3.92 -19.02 36.39
C ALA A 27 -2.47 -19.21 35.94
N GLN A 28 -2.20 -19.10 34.63
CA GLN A 28 -0.83 -18.96 34.11
C GLN A 28 -0.64 -17.84 33.06
N GLY A 29 -1.65 -17.02 32.76
CA GLY A 29 -1.49 -15.91 31.80
C GLY A 29 -2.45 -14.73 31.94
N SER A 30 -3.27 -14.68 32.99
CA SER A 30 -4.36 -13.70 33.12
C SER A 30 -3.93 -12.35 33.72
N GLY A 31 -2.72 -12.26 34.28
CA GLY A 31 -2.11 -10.99 34.70
C GLY A 31 -1.18 -10.36 33.67
N SER A 32 -0.87 -11.06 32.57
CA SER A 32 0.17 -10.64 31.63
C SER A 32 -0.34 -9.86 30.44
N PHE A 33 -1.55 -10.15 29.90
CA PHE A 33 -1.99 -9.52 28.65
C PHE A 33 -2.19 -8.01 28.79
N ALA A 34 -2.86 -7.53 29.84
CA ALA A 34 -3.06 -6.10 30.06
C ALA A 34 -1.73 -5.37 30.33
N ALA A 35 -0.80 -6.01 31.05
CA ALA A 35 0.54 -5.47 31.29
C ALA A 35 1.39 -5.45 30.01
N GLU A 36 1.29 -6.49 29.18
CA GLU A 36 1.96 -6.61 27.88
C GLU A 36 1.40 -5.58 26.89
N GLN A 37 0.09 -5.39 26.85
CA GLN A 37 -0.57 -4.37 26.05
C GLN A 37 -0.05 -2.97 26.43
N ALA A 38 0.02 -2.66 27.73
CA ALA A 38 0.54 -1.39 28.22
C ALA A 38 2.03 -1.21 27.89
N ALA A 39 2.83 -2.28 27.98
CA ALA A 39 4.24 -2.26 27.60
C ALA A 39 4.43 -2.02 26.10
N ILE A 40 3.61 -2.65 25.26
CA ILE A 40 3.59 -2.44 23.80
C ILE A 40 3.18 -1.01 23.47
N GLU A 41 2.14 -0.48 24.11
CA GLU A 41 1.68 0.89 23.87
C GLU A 41 2.76 1.92 24.23
N HIS A 42 3.41 1.76 25.39
CA HIS A 42 4.51 2.60 25.80
C HIS A 42 5.70 2.53 24.80
N HIS A 43 6.07 1.32 24.37
CA HIS A 43 7.13 1.14 23.38
C HIS A 43 6.74 1.71 22.00
N ALA A 44 5.48 1.55 21.59
CA ALA A 44 4.94 2.09 20.35
C ALA A 44 4.97 3.62 20.34
N ALA A 45 4.63 4.27 21.46
CA ALA A 45 4.73 5.72 21.60
C ALA A 45 6.17 6.21 21.39
N GLY A 46 7.16 5.54 22.02
CA GLY A 46 8.57 5.87 21.87
C GLY A 46 9.11 5.65 20.44
N THR A 47 8.79 4.50 19.84
CA THR A 47 9.20 4.19 18.46
C THR A 47 8.54 5.10 17.43
N THR A 48 7.27 5.47 17.62
CA THR A 48 6.57 6.40 16.74
C THR A 48 7.22 7.78 16.78
N ASP A 49 7.56 8.29 17.97
CA ASP A 49 8.26 9.58 18.09
C ASP A 49 9.66 9.54 17.47
N LEU A 50 10.41 8.44 17.66
CA LEU A 50 11.71 8.23 17.03
C LEU A 50 11.61 8.28 15.50
N TRP A 51 10.70 7.50 14.90
CA TRP A 51 10.52 7.48 13.45
C TRP A 51 10.04 8.80 12.89
N ARG A 52 9.15 9.51 13.60
CA ARG A 52 8.74 10.86 13.24
C ARG A 52 9.95 11.80 13.14
N LYS A 53 10.85 11.75 14.12
CA LYS A 53 12.08 12.56 14.12
C LYS A 53 13.01 12.16 12.98
N ILE A 54 13.20 10.86 12.72
CA ILE A 54 14.02 10.40 11.59
C ILE A 54 13.42 10.88 10.26
N SER A 55 12.11 10.82 10.09
CA SER A 55 11.45 11.34 8.88
C SER A 55 11.71 12.84 8.71
N PHE A 56 11.49 13.65 9.75
CA PHE A 56 11.64 15.11 9.66
C PHE A 56 13.09 15.60 9.60
N TYR A 57 14.00 14.96 10.32
CA TYR A 57 15.37 15.44 10.46
C TYR A 57 16.39 14.64 9.65
N GLY A 58 16.03 13.46 9.14
CA GLY A 58 16.85 12.66 8.24
C GLY A 58 16.29 12.66 6.82
N CYS A 59 15.07 12.13 6.64
CA CYS A 59 14.51 11.92 5.31
C CYS A 59 14.21 13.24 4.58
N PHE A 60 13.56 14.22 5.23
CA PHE A 60 13.23 15.49 4.59
C PHE A 60 14.47 16.24 4.09
N PRO A 61 15.55 16.42 4.88
CA PRO A 61 16.79 17.01 4.38
C PRO A 61 17.42 16.22 3.23
N ALA A 62 17.43 14.88 3.32
CA ALA A 62 17.94 14.05 2.23
C ALA A 62 17.15 14.24 0.93
N VAL A 63 15.82 14.28 1.01
CA VAL A 63 14.95 14.56 -0.14
C VAL A 63 15.22 15.96 -0.70
N ALA A 64 15.41 16.98 0.14
CA ALA A 64 15.71 18.33 -0.33
C ALA A 64 17.01 18.38 -1.15
N VAL A 65 18.06 17.68 -0.70
CA VAL A 65 19.32 17.57 -1.45
C VAL A 65 19.09 16.83 -2.78
N CYS A 66 18.36 15.71 -2.76
CA CYS A 66 18.05 14.98 -3.99
C CYS A 66 17.25 15.82 -4.98
N VAL A 67 16.28 16.60 -4.52
CA VAL A 67 15.48 17.51 -5.37
C VAL A 67 16.39 18.53 -6.05
N ALA A 68 17.31 19.17 -5.30
CA ALA A 68 18.25 20.13 -5.88
C ALA A 68 19.15 19.48 -6.93
N TRP A 69 19.64 18.26 -6.67
CA TRP A 69 20.47 17.53 -7.64
C TRP A 69 19.70 17.15 -8.91
N VAL A 70 18.50 16.56 -8.76
CA VAL A 70 17.64 16.19 -9.90
C VAL A 70 17.23 17.41 -10.70
N TYR A 71 16.94 18.54 -10.05
CA TYR A 71 16.62 19.78 -10.75
C TYR A 71 17.76 20.23 -11.68
N ASN A 72 19.02 20.16 -11.21
CA ASN A 72 20.16 20.52 -12.04
C ASN A 72 20.34 19.55 -13.22
N ALA A 73 20.22 18.24 -12.98
CA ALA A 73 20.30 17.25 -14.04
C ALA A 73 19.20 17.43 -15.09
N GLU A 74 17.98 17.77 -14.67
CA GLU A 74 16.87 18.02 -15.59
C GLU A 74 17.05 19.32 -16.38
N ALA A 75 17.64 20.36 -15.76
CA ALA A 75 18.01 21.58 -16.48
C ALA A 75 19.07 21.30 -17.56
N GLU A 76 20.04 20.42 -17.28
CA GLU A 76 21.02 19.96 -18.28
C GLU A 76 20.35 19.16 -19.41
N HIS A 77 19.39 18.29 -19.09
CA HIS A 77 18.60 17.58 -20.11
C HIS A 77 17.83 18.54 -21.01
N ALA A 78 17.13 19.52 -20.42
CA ALA A 78 16.37 20.52 -21.17
C ALA A 78 17.28 21.34 -22.10
N ALA A 79 18.44 21.78 -21.61
CA ALA A 79 19.42 22.48 -22.42
C ALA A 79 19.95 21.60 -23.58
N HIS A 80 20.25 20.33 -23.33
CA HIS A 80 20.69 19.42 -24.37
C HIS A 80 19.60 19.21 -25.44
N GLU A 81 18.33 19.07 -25.06
CA GLU A 81 17.23 19.00 -26.03
C GLU A 81 17.13 20.25 -26.89
N GLU A 82 17.27 21.44 -26.30
CA GLU A 82 17.28 22.71 -27.02
C GLU A 82 18.46 22.81 -27.99
N HIS A 83 19.66 22.40 -27.57
CA HIS A 83 20.83 22.32 -28.45
C HIS A 83 20.59 21.39 -29.63
N ARG A 84 20.03 20.19 -29.41
CA ARG A 84 19.69 19.25 -30.48
C ARG A 84 18.66 19.84 -31.44
N LYS A 85 17.65 20.56 -30.94
CA LYS A 85 16.68 21.26 -31.79
C LYS A 85 17.36 22.35 -32.62
N ALA A 86 18.24 23.14 -32.02
CA ALA A 86 18.96 24.21 -32.71
C ALA A 86 19.86 23.68 -33.85
N GLU A 87 20.56 22.57 -33.62
CA GLU A 87 21.39 21.92 -34.64
C GLU A 87 20.57 21.30 -35.78
N ASN A 88 19.33 20.91 -35.51
CA ASN A 88 18.43 20.27 -36.47
C ASN A 88 17.32 21.24 -36.92
N GLY A 89 17.63 22.52 -37.15
CA GLY A 89 16.69 23.46 -37.79
C GLY A 89 15.40 23.72 -37.00
N GLY A 90 15.45 23.65 -35.68
CA GLY A 90 14.33 23.94 -34.77
C GLY A 90 13.46 22.74 -34.41
N HIS A 91 13.73 21.55 -34.94
CA HIS A 91 13.01 20.32 -34.63
C HIS A 91 13.94 19.26 -34.02
N LEU A 92 13.39 18.32 -33.24
CA LEU A 92 14.18 17.19 -32.77
C LEU A 92 14.57 16.30 -33.96
N PRO A 93 15.78 15.74 -33.98
CA PRO A 93 16.19 14.83 -35.04
C PRO A 93 15.28 13.61 -35.07
N GLU A 94 14.95 13.14 -36.28
CA GLU A 94 14.17 11.91 -36.43
C GLU A 94 14.92 10.73 -35.80
N VAL A 95 14.18 9.92 -35.02
CA VAL A 95 14.76 8.76 -34.36
C VAL A 95 15.06 7.69 -35.42
N PRO A 96 16.29 7.14 -35.48
CA PRO A 96 16.64 6.12 -36.47
C PRO A 96 15.68 4.93 -36.44
N ALA A 97 15.00 4.67 -37.56
CA ALA A 97 13.96 3.64 -37.65
C ALA A 97 14.56 2.23 -37.83
N PHE A 98 15.18 1.70 -36.76
CA PHE A 98 15.63 0.31 -36.76
C PHE A 98 14.46 -0.67 -36.72
N GLU A 99 14.57 -1.81 -37.41
CA GLU A 99 13.49 -2.81 -37.56
C GLU A 99 12.96 -3.36 -36.22
N TYR A 100 13.81 -3.39 -35.19
CA TYR A 100 13.43 -3.86 -33.86
C TYR A 100 12.75 -2.77 -33.01
N MET A 101 12.87 -1.50 -33.38
CA MET A 101 12.30 -0.38 -32.65
C MET A 101 10.86 -0.12 -33.11
N ASN A 102 9.98 0.25 -32.18
CA ASN A 102 8.58 0.57 -32.47
C ASN A 102 7.79 -0.50 -33.25
N ARG A 103 8.25 -1.75 -33.25
CA ARG A 103 7.57 -2.85 -33.92
C ARG A 103 6.12 -3.00 -33.45
N ARG A 104 5.18 -3.12 -34.39
CA ARG A 104 3.76 -3.41 -34.15
C ARG A 104 3.35 -4.61 -34.99
N VAL A 105 3.14 -5.76 -34.33
CA VAL A 105 2.62 -6.98 -35.00
C VAL A 105 1.09 -6.99 -35.02
N LYS A 106 0.48 -6.41 -33.98
CA LYS A 106 -0.97 -6.20 -33.83
C LYS A 106 -1.20 -4.85 -33.14
N PRO A 107 -2.32 -4.17 -33.43
CA PRO A 107 -2.71 -2.96 -32.70
C PRO A 107 -2.94 -3.25 -31.22
N PHE A 108 -2.78 -2.22 -30.38
CA PHE A 108 -3.32 -2.25 -29.03
C PHE A 108 -4.85 -2.08 -29.07
N PRO A 109 -5.58 -2.42 -27.99
CA PRO A 109 -7.03 -2.31 -27.95
C PRO A 109 -7.60 -0.88 -28.14
N TRP A 110 -6.78 0.16 -28.05
CA TRP A 110 -7.17 1.57 -28.16
C TRP A 110 -6.44 2.33 -29.28
N GLY A 111 -5.56 1.67 -30.05
CA GLY A 111 -4.75 2.31 -31.10
C GLY A 111 -3.38 1.67 -31.29
N MET A 112 -2.53 2.31 -32.11
CA MET A 112 -1.15 1.91 -32.41
C MET A 112 -0.12 2.51 -31.45
N ASN A 113 -0.46 3.64 -30.83
CA ASN A 113 0.37 4.31 -29.85
C ASN A 113 0.23 3.69 -28.44
N THR A 114 1.31 3.75 -27.67
CA THR A 114 1.37 3.21 -26.30
C THR A 114 0.51 4.04 -25.34
N LEU A 115 0.21 3.47 -24.15
CA LEU A 115 -0.61 4.15 -23.14
C LEU A 115 0.01 5.48 -22.66
N PHE A 116 1.34 5.53 -22.55
CA PHE A 116 2.10 6.72 -22.16
C PHE A 116 2.85 7.31 -23.36
N TYR A 117 2.19 7.35 -24.52
CA TYR A 117 2.72 8.00 -25.71
C TYR A 117 2.85 9.50 -25.49
N ASN A 118 4.02 10.06 -25.81
CA ASN A 118 4.25 11.50 -25.82
C ASN A 118 4.68 11.96 -27.23
N PRO A 119 3.91 12.81 -27.92
CA PRO A 119 4.24 13.27 -29.28
C PRO A 119 5.54 14.08 -29.36
N HIS A 120 6.02 14.63 -28.24
CA HIS A 120 7.27 15.40 -28.22
C HIS A 120 8.51 14.52 -28.22
N THR A 121 8.42 13.26 -27.76
CA THR A 121 9.59 12.39 -27.56
C THR A 121 9.46 11.03 -28.23
N ASN A 122 8.25 10.61 -28.60
CA ASN A 122 7.99 9.32 -29.20
C ASN A 122 7.51 9.50 -30.64
N LYS A 123 7.97 8.61 -31.51
CA LYS A 123 7.49 8.52 -32.89
C LYS A 123 6.02 8.12 -32.90
N ASP A 124 5.22 8.85 -33.67
CA ASP A 124 3.80 8.51 -33.87
C ASP A 124 3.68 7.26 -34.76
N MET A 125 3.03 6.22 -34.22
CA MET A 125 2.81 4.96 -34.93
C MET A 125 1.45 4.91 -35.65
N GLU A 126 0.54 5.85 -35.37
CA GLU A 126 -0.74 5.96 -36.10
C GLU A 126 -0.54 6.55 -37.49
N ALA A 127 0.42 7.48 -37.63
CA ALA A 127 0.76 8.08 -38.93
C ALA A 127 1.38 7.08 -39.93
N GLU A 128 1.84 5.92 -39.45
CA GLU A 128 2.45 4.86 -40.28
C GLU A 128 1.52 3.65 -40.52
N ALA A 129 0.33 3.63 -39.91
CA ALA A 129 -0.63 2.53 -39.99
C ALA A 129 -1.56 2.63 -41.20
#